data_AF-A0AAV8Y2X3-F1
#
_entry.id   AF-A0AAV8Y2X3-F1
#
_cell.length_a   1.000
_cell.length_b   1.000
_cell.length_c   1.000
_cell.angle_alpha   90.00
_cell.angle_beta   90.00
_cell.angle_gamma   90.00
#
_symmetry.space_group_name_H-M   'P 1'
#
loop_
_entity.id
_entity.type
_entity.pdbx_description
1 polymer ?
#
loop_
_entity_poly.entity_id
_entity_poly.type
_entity_poly.pdbx_seq_one_letter_code
_entity_poly.pdbx_strand_id
1 'polypeptide(L)'
;MSKFETEVKDKFEYFPRVWFRCVDDIFAVFDTKAMSLDHFVAKLNNHFPTIKYTYEIEHNEQLQFLDVLVIRNSENKKETATLTIRYIPNDSHHPFQHKMATFNFLIHCLLNFPLSKERFEHKNQLIENIAKNNGYSVHLIDKLIRKHLRQPCTIPRLFVEILTIRNLFRYHMNLNSPVD
;
A
#
# COMPACT_ATOMS: atom_id res chain seq x y z
N MET A 1 16.14 -5.54 9.38
CA MET A 1 16.29 -4.16 8.85
C MET A 1 17.53 -4.14 7.97
N SER A 2 17.52 -3.40 6.87
CA SER A 2 18.70 -3.31 5.98
C SER A 2 19.73 -2.34 6.56
N LYS A 3 20.95 -2.36 6.01
CA LYS A 3 22.06 -1.50 6.47
C LYS A 3 21.67 -0.01 6.48
N PHE A 4 20.87 0.41 5.51
CA PHE A 4 20.36 1.77 5.41
C PHE A 4 19.50 2.17 6.61
N GLU A 5 18.48 1.39 6.99
CA GLU A 5 17.62 1.78 8.10
C GLU A 5 18.34 1.70 9.45
N THR A 6 19.30 0.78 9.59
CA THR A 6 20.16 0.72 10.76
C THR A 6 20.99 2.00 10.88
N GLU A 7 21.63 2.44 9.79
CA GLU A 7 22.42 3.67 9.80
C GLU A 7 21.60 4.92 10.14
N VAL A 8 20.40 5.05 9.56
CA VAL A 8 19.50 6.17 9.90
C VAL A 8 19.12 6.11 11.38
N LYS A 9 18.76 4.94 11.88
CA LYS A 9 18.35 4.78 13.28
C LYS A 9 19.48 5.07 14.28
N ASP A 10 20.72 4.75 13.94
CA ASP A 10 21.87 4.93 14.82
C ASP A 10 22.41 6.36 14.78
N LYS A 11 22.35 7.03 13.62
CA LYS A 11 22.94 8.38 13.43
C LYS A 11 21.96 9.54 13.64
N PHE A 12 20.66 9.29 13.58
CA PHE A 12 19.65 10.35 13.68
C PHE A 12 19.05 10.38 15.08
N GLU A 13 18.83 11.58 15.60
CA GLU A 13 18.20 11.82 16.91
C GLU A 13 16.75 11.32 17.00
N TYR A 14 16.11 11.16 15.84
CA TYR A 14 14.72 10.74 15.72
C TYR A 14 14.59 9.67 14.65
N PHE A 15 13.85 8.60 14.96
CA PHE A 15 13.44 7.58 14.01
C PHE A 15 11.91 7.43 14.04
N PRO A 16 11.22 7.41 12.87
CA PRO A 16 9.77 7.30 12.83
C PRO A 16 9.24 6.05 13.55
N ARG A 17 8.08 6.17 14.21
CA ARG A 17 7.46 5.08 14.98
C ARG A 17 7.15 3.86 14.11
N VAL A 18 6.83 4.12 12.84
CA VAL A 18 6.66 3.09 11.82
C VAL A 18 7.54 3.46 10.65
N TRP A 19 8.23 2.47 10.09
CA TRP A 19 9.06 2.60 8.89
C TRP A 19 8.95 1.33 8.06
N PHE A 20 8.29 1.42 6.91
CA PHE A 20 8.18 0.34 5.94
C PHE A 20 8.74 0.81 4.61
N ARG A 21 9.83 0.19 4.16
CA ARG A 21 10.42 0.46 2.85
C ARG A 21 10.00 -0.61 1.85
N CYS A 22 9.48 -0.19 0.71
CA CYS A 22 9.20 -1.02 -0.45
C CYS A 22 9.99 -0.47 -1.64
N VAL A 23 11.10 -1.13 -1.99
CA VAL A 23 12.05 -0.66 -3.00
C VAL A 23 12.48 0.80 -2.70
N ASP A 24 11.98 1.76 -3.48
CA ASP A 24 12.30 3.18 -3.42
C ASP A 24 11.31 4.02 -2.60
N ASP A 25 10.15 3.45 -2.26
CA ASP A 25 9.11 4.12 -1.48
C ASP A 25 9.19 3.74 0.00
N ILE A 26 9.03 4.72 0.88
CA ILE A 26 9.00 4.51 2.33
C ILE A 26 7.66 5.00 2.87
N PHE A 27 6.92 4.13 3.55
CA PHE A 27 5.79 4.51 4.38
C PHE A 27 6.30 4.71 5.81
N ALA A 28 6.04 5.87 6.38
CA ALA A 28 6.41 6.16 7.75
C ALA A 28 5.28 6.81 8.54
N VAL A 29 5.37 6.68 9.85
CA VAL A 29 4.48 7.39 10.77
C VAL A 29 5.33 8.25 11.68
N PHE A 30 5.10 9.55 11.60
CA PHE A 30 6.00 10.58 12.12
C PHE A 30 5.31 11.42 13.18
N ASP A 31 5.97 11.64 14.31
CA ASP A 31 5.49 12.58 15.32
C ASP A 31 6.02 13.98 15.01
N THR A 32 5.15 14.83 14.46
CA THR A 32 5.49 16.21 14.10
C THR A 32 5.76 17.10 15.31
N LYS A 33 5.40 16.66 16.52
CA LYS A 33 5.75 17.38 17.76
C LYS A 33 7.18 17.11 18.19
N ALA A 34 7.69 15.91 17.91
CA ALA A 34 9.04 15.50 18.30
C ALA A 34 10.10 16.01 17.32
N MET A 35 9.77 16.08 16.03
CA MET A 35 10.71 16.45 14.97
C MET A 35 9.96 17.14 13.83
N SER A 36 10.55 18.21 13.27
CA SER A 36 10.07 18.80 12.02
C SER A 36 10.40 17.89 10.84
N LEU A 37 9.41 17.62 10.00
CA LEU A 37 9.53 16.78 8.83
C LEU A 37 10.53 17.34 7.81
N ASP A 38 10.45 18.65 7.54
CA ASP A 38 11.37 19.35 6.64
C ASP A 38 12.82 19.20 7.09
N HIS A 39 13.07 19.36 8.40
CA HIS A 39 14.41 19.24 8.94
C HIS A 39 14.91 17.79 8.88
N PHE A 40 14.05 16.81 9.14
CA PHE A 40 14.42 15.39 9.02
C PHE A 40 14.79 15.02 7.58
N VAL A 41 14.01 15.49 6.60
CA VAL A 41 14.29 15.26 5.18
C VAL A 41 15.53 16.00 4.72
N ALA A 42 15.77 17.22 5.20
CA ALA A 42 17.02 17.92 4.96
C ALA A 42 18.22 17.15 5.52
N LYS A 43 18.13 16.61 6.74
CA LYS A 43 19.17 15.73 7.31
C LYS A 43 19.40 14.48 6.45
N LEU A 44 18.33 13.82 5.99
CA LEU A 44 18.44 12.66 5.10
C LEU A 44 19.15 13.00 3.79
N ASN A 45 18.73 14.08 3.13
CA ASN A 45 19.33 14.56 1.87
C ASN A 45 20.80 14.96 2.04
N ASN A 46 21.18 15.54 3.17
CA ASN A 46 22.56 15.90 3.46
C ASN A 46 23.43 14.67 3.76
N HIS A 47 22.87 13.68 4.47
CA HIS A 47 23.60 12.46 4.84
C HIS A 47 23.78 11.51 3.66
N PHE A 48 22.80 11.45 2.76
CA PHE A 48 22.83 10.63 1.55
C PHE A 48 22.75 11.52 0.29
N PRO A 49 23.81 12.25 -0.06
CA PRO A 49 23.78 13.26 -1.12
C PRO A 49 23.49 12.69 -2.53
N THR A 50 23.64 11.38 -2.71
CA THR A 50 23.35 10.68 -3.97
C THR A 50 21.85 10.39 -4.16
N ILE A 51 21.04 10.49 -3.11
CA ILE A 51 19.60 10.17 -3.13
C ILE A 51 18.84 11.42 -2.69
N LYS A 52 17.85 11.82 -3.48
CA LYS A 52 16.94 12.90 -3.12
C LYS A 52 15.65 12.32 -2.51
N TYR A 53 15.48 12.56 -1.23
CA TYR A 53 14.28 12.28 -0.46
C TYR A 53 13.29 13.44 -0.61
N THR A 54 12.08 13.09 -1.04
CA THR A 54 10.89 13.94 -0.96
C THR A 54 9.82 13.22 -0.14
N TYR A 55 8.78 13.94 0.28
CA TYR A 55 7.69 13.34 1.04
C TYR A 55 6.31 13.82 0.58
N GLU A 56 5.32 12.99 0.85
CA GLU A 56 3.90 13.32 0.77
C GLU A 56 3.28 13.13 2.17
N ILE A 57 2.45 14.08 2.56
CA ILE A 57 1.69 14.03 3.81
C ILE A 57 0.28 13.54 3.46
N GLU A 58 -0.34 12.81 4.38
CA GLU A 58 -1.76 12.53 4.24
C GLU A 58 -2.60 13.80 4.11
N HIS A 59 -3.64 13.73 3.30
CA HIS A 59 -4.66 14.77 3.14
C HIS A 59 -6.03 14.14 3.28
N ASN A 60 -6.94 14.80 4.03
CA ASN A 60 -8.28 14.28 4.32
C ASN A 60 -8.28 12.84 4.87
N GLU A 61 -7.33 12.52 5.76
CA GLU A 61 -7.16 11.18 6.36
C GLU A 61 -6.76 10.08 5.37
N GLN A 62 -6.28 10.46 4.18
CA GLN A 62 -5.89 9.54 3.12
C GLN A 62 -4.47 9.81 2.65
N LEU A 63 -3.73 8.74 2.34
CA LEU A 63 -2.39 8.81 1.78
C LEU A 63 -2.22 7.69 0.75
N GLN A 64 -1.83 8.04 -0.48
CA GLN A 64 -1.47 7.04 -1.47
C GLN A 64 -0.08 6.48 -1.16
N PHE A 65 0.06 5.16 -1.15
CA PHE A 65 1.34 4.48 -0.98
C PHE A 65 1.39 3.29 -1.93
N LEU A 66 2.32 3.30 -2.90
CA LEU A 66 2.34 2.34 -4.01
C LEU A 66 0.97 2.26 -4.70
N ASP A 67 0.52 1.05 -5.01
CA ASP A 67 -0.81 0.78 -5.55
C ASP A 67 -1.89 0.72 -4.45
N VAL A 68 -1.70 1.32 -3.26
CA VAL A 68 -2.71 1.29 -2.21
C VAL A 68 -3.01 2.65 -1.62
N LEU A 69 -4.30 2.99 -1.52
CA LEU A 69 -4.78 4.10 -0.72
C LEU A 69 -4.86 3.68 0.75
N VAL A 70 -4.04 4.31 1.60
CA VAL A 70 -4.04 4.14 3.05
C VAL A 70 -4.95 5.17 3.67
N ILE A 71 -5.99 4.70 4.38
CA ILE A 71 -6.98 5.57 5.01
C ILE A 71 -6.90 5.40 6.52
N ARG A 72 -6.86 6.53 7.23
CA ARG A 72 -6.94 6.59 8.68
C ARG A 72 -8.42 6.62 9.08
N ASN A 73 -8.87 5.59 9.80
CA ASN A 73 -10.18 5.62 10.46
C ASN A 73 -10.03 6.16 11.90
N SER A 74 -11.03 6.86 12.41
CA SER A 74 -11.13 7.39 13.78
C SER A 74 -11.01 6.31 14.87
N GLU A 75 -11.22 5.03 14.52
CA GLU A 75 -10.94 3.86 15.39
C GLU A 75 -9.51 3.28 15.26
N ASN A 76 -8.55 3.98 14.64
CA ASN A 76 -7.18 3.52 14.44
C ASN A 76 -7.01 2.27 13.56
N LYS A 77 -8.01 1.89 12.78
CA LYS A 77 -7.85 0.85 11.75
C LYS A 77 -7.37 1.51 10.46
N LYS A 78 -6.23 1.03 9.94
CA LYS A 78 -5.76 1.37 8.60
C LYS A 78 -6.60 0.55 7.61
N GLU A 79 -7.43 1.23 6.83
CA GLU A 79 -8.13 0.60 5.73
C GLU A 79 -7.31 0.85 4.46
N THR A 80 -6.77 -0.23 3.90
CA THR A 80 -5.93 -0.19 2.70
C THR A 80 -6.78 -0.63 1.51
N ALA A 81 -7.20 0.27 0.62
CA ALA A 81 -7.71 -0.14 -0.69
C ALA A 81 -7.95 1.02 -1.66
N THR A 82 -7.13 1.11 -2.70
CA THR A 82 -7.57 1.20 -4.10
C THR A 82 -6.41 0.69 -4.95
N LEU A 83 -6.47 -0.57 -5.39
CA LEU A 83 -5.41 -1.23 -6.15
C LEU A 83 -5.56 -0.91 -7.64
N THR A 84 -4.68 -0.05 -8.18
CA THR A 84 -4.61 0.27 -9.61
C THR A 84 -3.89 -0.85 -10.36
N ILE A 85 -4.55 -2.01 -10.53
CA ILE A 85 -3.97 -3.16 -11.23
C ILE A 85 -4.34 -3.07 -12.71
N ARG A 86 -3.39 -3.36 -13.61
CA ARG A 86 -3.71 -3.54 -15.04
C ARG A 86 -4.37 -4.90 -15.25
N TYR A 87 -5.51 -4.89 -15.94
CA TYR A 87 -6.29 -6.10 -16.21
C TYR A 87 -6.00 -6.61 -17.62
N ILE A 88 -5.86 -7.93 -17.75
CA ILE A 88 -5.73 -8.57 -19.06
C ILE A 88 -7.15 -8.80 -19.61
N PRO A 89 -7.51 -8.28 -20.79
CA PRO A 89 -8.80 -8.53 -21.41
C PRO A 89 -9.06 -10.02 -21.67
N ASN A 90 -10.31 -10.44 -21.57
CA ASN A 90 -10.70 -11.85 -21.70
C ASN A 90 -10.45 -12.41 -23.11
N ASP A 91 -10.56 -11.59 -24.14
CA ASP A 91 -10.35 -11.92 -25.55
C ASP A 91 -8.87 -12.01 -25.96
N SER A 92 -7.95 -11.50 -25.14
CA SER A 92 -6.52 -11.53 -25.44
C SER A 92 -5.94 -12.95 -25.48
N HIS A 93 -4.83 -13.17 -26.20
CA HIS A 93 -4.23 -14.51 -26.36
C HIS A 93 -3.38 -14.98 -25.16
N HIS A 94 -3.60 -14.42 -23.97
CA HIS A 94 -2.85 -14.79 -22.77
C HIS A 94 -3.38 -16.09 -22.15
N PRO A 95 -2.51 -16.90 -21.52
CA PRO A 95 -2.92 -18.04 -20.72
C PRO A 95 -3.97 -17.68 -19.67
N PHE A 96 -4.98 -18.54 -19.52
CA PHE A 96 -6.10 -18.32 -18.59
C PHE A 96 -5.62 -18.08 -17.16
N GLN A 97 -4.54 -18.75 -16.73
CA GLN A 97 -4.00 -18.61 -15.37
C GLN A 97 -3.53 -17.18 -15.08
N HIS A 98 -2.89 -16.50 -16.03
CA HIS A 98 -2.43 -15.12 -15.84
C HIS A 98 -3.59 -14.12 -15.78
N LYS A 99 -4.62 -14.32 -16.62
CA LYS A 99 -5.88 -13.56 -16.55
C LYS A 99 -6.54 -13.69 -15.19
N MET A 100 -6.59 -14.91 -14.66
CA MET A 100 -7.22 -15.19 -13.36
C MET A 100 -6.38 -14.73 -12.17
N ALA A 101 -5.06 -14.66 -12.30
CA ALA A 101 -4.15 -14.27 -11.20
C ALA A 101 -4.56 -12.91 -10.60
N THR A 102 -4.88 -11.93 -11.45
CA THR A 102 -5.33 -10.60 -11.02
C THR A 102 -6.62 -10.66 -10.19
N PHE A 103 -7.64 -11.40 -10.66
CA PHE A 103 -8.90 -11.53 -9.92
C PHE A 103 -8.75 -12.33 -8.63
N ASN A 104 -7.93 -13.38 -8.62
CA ASN A 104 -7.62 -14.12 -7.39
C ASN A 104 -6.96 -13.21 -6.36
N PHE A 105 -5.98 -12.40 -6.77
CA PHE A 105 -5.34 -11.43 -5.88
C PHE A 105 -6.33 -10.40 -5.34
N LEU A 106 -7.18 -9.81 -6.20
CA LEU A 106 -8.19 -8.84 -5.78
C LEU A 106 -9.18 -9.41 -4.76
N ILE A 107 -9.64 -10.65 -4.97
CA ILE A 107 -10.58 -11.33 -4.07
C ILE A 107 -9.89 -11.69 -2.75
N HIS A 108 -8.65 -12.18 -2.81
CA HIS A 108 -7.85 -12.41 -1.61
C HIS A 108 -7.72 -11.11 -0.78
N CYS A 109 -7.41 -10.00 -1.44
CA CYS A 109 -7.36 -8.68 -0.80
C CYS A 109 -8.73 -8.23 -0.25
N LEU A 110 -9.81 -8.43 -1.00
CA LEU A 110 -11.17 -8.08 -0.57
C LEU A 110 -11.57 -8.82 0.72
N LEU A 111 -11.21 -10.10 0.83
CA LEU A 111 -11.58 -10.96 1.96
C LEU A 111 -10.67 -10.79 3.18
N ASN A 112 -9.40 -10.43 2.98
CA ASN A 112 -8.40 -10.39 4.06
C ASN A 112 -8.09 -8.98 4.59
N PHE A 113 -8.38 -7.92 3.85
CA PHE A 113 -8.19 -6.56 4.37
C PHE A 113 -9.32 -6.16 5.33
N PRO A 114 -9.01 -5.49 6.44
CA PRO A 114 -10.03 -4.92 7.32
C PRO A 114 -10.70 -3.75 6.58
N LEU A 115 -11.89 -3.99 6.03
CA LEU A 115 -12.71 -3.00 5.34
C LEU A 115 -14.04 -2.83 6.08
N SER A 116 -14.56 -1.60 6.12
CA SER A 116 -15.95 -1.37 6.52
C SER A 116 -16.92 -2.07 5.57
N LYS A 117 -18.13 -2.37 6.04
CA LYS A 117 -19.16 -3.05 5.23
C LYS A 117 -19.46 -2.30 3.93
N GLU A 118 -19.59 -0.98 4.00
CA GLU A 118 -19.84 -0.12 2.84
C GLU A 118 -18.72 -0.18 1.81
N ARG A 119 -17.46 -0.15 2.27
CA ARG A 119 -16.30 -0.20 1.37
C ARG A 119 -16.05 -1.58 0.80
N PHE A 120 -16.33 -2.62 1.57
CA PHE A 120 -16.34 -3.99 1.06
C PHE A 120 -17.30 -4.09 -0.13
N GLU A 121 -18.52 -3.58 0.03
CA GLU A 121 -19.55 -3.60 -1.02
C GLU A 121 -19.11 -2.79 -2.24
N HIS A 122 -18.63 -1.55 -2.04
CA HIS A 122 -18.14 -0.70 -3.12
C HIS A 122 -16.97 -1.34 -3.87
N LYS A 123 -16.02 -1.95 -3.15
CA LYS A 123 -14.87 -2.64 -3.74
C LYS A 123 -15.29 -3.90 -4.48
N ASN A 124 -16.26 -4.66 -3.98
CA ASN A 124 -16.82 -5.81 -4.68
C ASN A 124 -17.47 -5.38 -6.00
N GLN A 125 -18.32 -4.34 -5.97
CA GLN A 125 -18.94 -3.77 -7.16
C GLN A 125 -17.90 -3.27 -8.18
N LEU A 126 -16.83 -2.65 -7.71
CA LEU A 126 -15.72 -2.21 -8.56
C LEU A 126 -15.03 -3.40 -9.25
N ILE A 127 -14.77 -4.49 -8.53
CA ILE A 127 -14.19 -5.72 -9.11
C ILE A 127 -15.12 -6.32 -10.17
N GLU A 128 -16.43 -6.37 -9.90
CA GLU A 128 -17.43 -6.85 -10.85
C GLU A 128 -17.50 -5.98 -12.11
N ASN A 129 -17.48 -4.65 -11.95
CA ASN A 129 -17.49 -3.70 -13.07
C ASN A 129 -16.23 -3.83 -13.92
N ILE A 130 -15.06 -3.99 -13.29
CA ILE A 130 -13.80 -4.25 -13.98
C ILE A 130 -13.87 -5.56 -14.76
N ALA A 131 -14.41 -6.62 -14.17
CA ALA A 131 -14.59 -7.90 -14.84
C ALA A 131 -15.47 -7.76 -16.08
N LYS A 132 -16.64 -7.12 -15.96
CA LYS A 132 -17.55 -6.84 -17.07
C LYS A 132 -16.86 -6.05 -18.18
N ASN A 133 -16.20 -4.95 -17.83
CA ASN A 133 -15.53 -4.07 -18.79
C ASN A 133 -14.38 -4.76 -19.54
N ASN A 134 -13.78 -5.80 -18.96
CA ASN A 134 -12.72 -6.60 -19.58
C ASN A 134 -13.25 -7.90 -20.22
N GLY A 135 -14.56 -8.03 -20.41
CA GLY A 135 -15.18 -9.18 -21.12
C GLY A 135 -15.31 -10.45 -20.28
N TYR A 136 -15.23 -10.37 -18.95
CA TYR A 136 -15.45 -11.49 -18.05
C TYR A 136 -16.89 -11.51 -17.52
N SER A 137 -17.41 -12.71 -17.25
CA SER A 137 -18.71 -12.89 -16.60
C SER A 137 -18.64 -12.54 -15.11
N VAL A 138 -19.66 -11.86 -14.58
CA VAL A 138 -19.78 -11.57 -13.14
C VAL A 138 -19.78 -12.85 -12.29
N HIS A 139 -20.42 -13.91 -12.80
CA HIS A 139 -20.46 -15.21 -12.12
C HIS A 139 -19.08 -15.82 -11.87
N LEU A 140 -18.06 -15.40 -12.64
CA LEU A 140 -16.68 -15.76 -12.37
C LEU A 140 -16.23 -15.23 -11.02
N ILE A 141 -16.56 -13.99 -10.69
CA ILE A 141 -16.19 -13.34 -9.42
C ILE A 141 -16.84 -14.08 -8.26
N ASP A 142 -18.15 -14.36 -8.33
CA ASP A 142 -18.85 -15.17 -7.33
C ASP A 142 -18.25 -16.56 -7.13
N LYS A 143 -17.83 -17.20 -8.23
CA LYS A 143 -17.17 -18.50 -8.20
C LYS A 143 -15.82 -18.42 -7.50
N LEU A 144 -15.04 -17.38 -7.79
CA LEU A 144 -13.72 -17.17 -7.19
C LEU A 144 -13.81 -16.79 -5.70
N ILE A 145 -14.80 -15.98 -5.30
CA ILE A 145 -15.07 -15.67 -3.88
C ILE A 145 -15.40 -16.96 -3.13
N ARG A 146 -16.34 -17.76 -3.63
CA ARG A 146 -16.70 -19.06 -3.03
C ARG A 146 -15.51 -20.01 -2.94
N LYS A 147 -14.61 -19.99 -3.93
CA LYS A 147 -13.38 -20.78 -3.91
C LYS A 147 -12.44 -20.34 -2.78
N HIS A 148 -12.21 -19.05 -2.61
CA HIS A 148 -11.33 -18.52 -1.55
C HIS A 148 -11.90 -18.76 -0.15
N LEU A 149 -13.21 -18.63 0.03
CA LEU A 149 -13.88 -18.93 1.32
C LEU A 149 -13.77 -20.40 1.74
N ARG A 150 -13.55 -21.32 0.79
CA ARG A 150 -13.38 -22.76 1.05
C ARG A 150 -11.94 -23.16 1.35
N GLN A 151 -10.96 -22.30 1.09
CA GLN A 151 -9.56 -22.60 1.35
C GLN A 151 -9.19 -22.19 2.77
N PRO A 152 -8.57 -23.07 3.58
CA PRO A 152 -8.06 -22.68 4.89
C PRO A 152 -6.93 -21.66 4.71
N CYS A 153 -7.18 -20.41 5.13
CA CYS A 153 -6.16 -19.36 5.09
C CYS A 153 -4.96 -19.78 5.94
N THR A 154 -3.86 -20.12 5.27
CA THR A 154 -2.56 -20.36 5.90
C THR A 154 -1.70 -19.17 5.52
N ILE A 155 -1.70 -18.09 6.31
CA ILE A 155 -0.64 -17.08 6.45
C ILE A 155 -1.08 -16.03 7.49
N PRO A 156 -0.15 -15.50 8.31
CA PRO A 156 -0.43 -14.78 9.55
C PRO A 156 -1.13 -13.44 9.31
N ARG A 157 -1.92 -13.01 10.31
CA ARG A 157 -2.48 -11.66 10.48
C ARG A 157 -1.38 -10.58 10.62
N LEU A 158 -0.40 -10.50 9.72
CA LEU A 158 0.64 -9.48 9.74
C LEU A 158 0.16 -8.23 9.00
N PHE A 159 -0.91 -7.61 9.50
CA PHE A 159 -1.20 -6.20 9.17
C PHE A 159 -2.18 -5.54 10.16
N VAL A 160 -2.79 -6.31 11.07
CA VAL A 160 -3.76 -5.79 12.04
C VAL A 160 -3.10 -5.64 13.40
N GLU A 161 -2.15 -4.73 13.52
CA GLU A 161 -1.75 -4.16 14.82
C GLU A 161 -0.82 -2.95 14.59
N ILE A 162 -1.39 -1.82 14.18
CA ILE A 162 -0.75 -0.52 14.41
C ILE A 162 -1.78 0.36 15.10
N LEU A 163 -1.89 0.14 16.42
CA LEU A 163 -2.69 0.94 17.33
C LEU A 163 -2.12 2.36 17.43
N THR A 164 -3.06 3.32 17.34
CA THR A 164 -2.95 4.73 17.76
C THR A 164 -1.80 5.53 17.19
N ILE A 165 -1.95 6.14 16.01
CA ILE A 165 -0.98 7.16 15.58
C ILE A 165 -1.60 8.30 14.75
N ARG A 166 -1.24 9.54 15.11
CA ARG A 166 -1.44 10.76 14.34
C ARG A 166 -0.28 10.95 13.36
N ASN A 167 -0.60 11.41 12.17
CA ASN A 167 0.26 11.77 11.02
C ASN A 167 0.93 10.59 10.24
N LEU A 168 0.44 10.30 9.02
CA LEU A 168 1.00 9.32 8.07
C LEU A 168 1.82 10.05 6.99
N PHE A 169 2.92 9.43 6.56
CA PHE A 169 3.83 10.00 5.57
C PHE A 169 4.31 8.94 4.58
N ARG A 170 4.53 9.38 3.35
CA ARG A 170 5.25 8.63 2.32
C ARG A 170 6.52 9.40 1.98
N TYR A 171 7.62 8.70 1.75
CA TYR A 171 8.81 9.25 1.12
C TYR A 171 9.09 8.54 -0.20
N HIS A 172 9.65 9.29 -1.14
CA HIS A 172 10.17 8.77 -2.40
C HIS A 172 11.68 8.93 -2.43
N MET A 173 12.39 7.88 -2.84
CA MET A 173 13.81 7.93 -3.16
C MET A 173 13.99 8.14 -4.67
N ASN A 174 14.51 9.30 -5.06
CA ASN A 174 14.93 9.54 -6.44
C ASN A 174 16.46 9.53 -6.52
N LEU A 175 17.01 8.70 -7.40
CA LEU A 175 18.44 8.78 -7.74
C LEU A 175 18.68 10.07 -8.51
N ASN A 176 19.69 10.83 -8.09
CA ASN A 176 20.14 11.95 -8.92
C ASN A 176 20.76 11.36 -10.20
N SER A 177 20.18 11.66 -11.37
CA SER A 177 20.89 11.46 -12.64
C SER A 177 22.17 12.28 -12.61
N PRO A 178 23.30 11.75 -13.11
CA PRO A 178 24.52 12.54 -13.21
C PRO A 178 24.21 13.76 -14.09
N VAL A 179 24.45 14.94 -13.53
CA VAL A 179 24.49 16.19 -14.30
C VAL A 179 25.85 16.17 -15.00
N ASP A 180 25.83 16.02 -16.32
CA ASP A 180 27.01 16.20 -17.19
C ASP A 180 27.55 17.63 -17.10
#